data_AF-A0AAP0ZKY6-F1
#
_entry.id   AF-A0AAP0ZKY6-F1
#
_cell.length_a   1.000
_cell.length_b   1.000
_cell.length_c   1.000
_cell.angle_alpha   90.00
_cell.angle_beta   90.00
_cell.angle_gamma   90.00
#
_symmetry.space_group_name_H-M   'P 1'
#
loop_
_entity.id
_entity.type
_entity.pdbx_description
1 polymer ?
#
loop_
_entity_poly.entity_id
_entity_poly.type
_entity_poly.pdbx_seq_one_letter_code
_entity_poly.pdbx_strand_id
1 'polypeptide(L)' 'MYAFAGIEPLDQSLQNMIAQLTDVLARVHGNDTCAQDFMLVQKPAVSVDDAATRSQQLIELFQAAARRNALD' A
#
# COMPACT_ATOMS: atom_id res chain seq x y z
N MET A 1 -15.27 -22.05 14.00
CA MET A 1 -15.36 -20.59 13.78
C MET A 1 -13.99 -20.04 14.17
N TYR A 2 -13.09 -19.83 13.20
CA TYR A 2 -11.74 -19.38 13.50
C TYR A 2 -11.78 -17.89 13.78
N ALA A 3 -11.50 -17.51 15.02
CA ALA A 3 -11.23 -16.14 15.38
C ALA A 3 -9.93 -15.74 14.67
N PHE A 4 -10.07 -15.04 13.54
CA PHE A 4 -9.00 -14.19 13.05
C PHE A 4 -8.80 -13.16 14.16
N ALA A 5 -7.86 -13.41 15.07
CA ALA A 5 -7.27 -12.35 15.86
C ALA A 5 -6.87 -11.31 14.83
N GLY A 6 -7.58 -10.17 14.82
CA GLY A 6 -7.29 -9.08 13.90
C GLY A 6 -5.82 -8.78 14.09
N ILE A 7 -5.01 -9.16 13.10
CA ILE A 7 -3.61 -8.78 13.07
C ILE A 7 -3.69 -7.27 12.94
N GLU A 8 -3.54 -6.56 14.05
CA GLU A 8 -3.41 -5.11 14.01
C GLU A 8 -2.34 -4.81 12.95
N PRO A 9 -2.62 -3.91 12.01
CA PRO A 9 -1.63 -3.57 10.99
C PRO A 9 -0.35 -3.18 11.72
N LEU A 10 0.75 -3.85 11.40
CA LEU A 10 2.04 -3.62 12.02
C LEU A 10 2.31 -2.11 11.98
N ASP A 11 2.42 -1.49 13.16
CA ASP A 11 2.60 -0.05 13.23
C ASP A 11 3.89 0.36 12.49
N GLN A 12 3.80 1.42 11.70
CA GLN A 12 4.88 1.86 10.83
C GLN A 12 6.12 2.23 11.65
N SER A 13 5.93 2.76 12.86
CA SER A 13 7.05 3.12 13.74
C SER A 13 7.81 1.88 14.22
N LEU A 14 7.08 0.82 14.61
CA LEU A 14 7.64 -0.46 15.04
C LEU A 14 8.36 -1.15 13.88
N GLN A 15 7.75 -1.17 12.71
CA GLN A 15 8.37 -1.72 11.51
C GLN A 15 9.69 -1.01 11.16
N ASN A 16 9.69 0.33 11.20
CA ASN A 16 10.89 1.11 10.91
C ASN A 16 12.01 0.83 11.93
N MET A 17 11.65 0.69 13.21
CA MET A 17 12.60 0.34 14.26
C MET A 17 13.24 -1.03 14.01
N ILE A 18 12.42 -2.05 13.71
CA ILE A 18 12.90 -3.41 13.42
C ILE A 18 13.81 -3.40 12.18
N ALA A 19 13.43 -2.69 11.13
CA ALA A 19 14.20 -2.55 9.91
C ALA A 19 15.58 -1.90 10.16
N GLN A 20 15.64 -0.84 10.96
CA GLN A 20 16.89 -0.17 11.33
C GLN A 20 17.79 -1.06 12.19
N LEU A 21 17.22 -1.75 13.19
CA LEU A 21 17.98 -2.68 14.02
C LEU A 21 18.61 -3.80 13.18
N THR A 22 17.83 -4.33 12.24
CA THR A 22 18.29 -5.42 11.37
C THR A 22 19.36 -4.95 10.40
N ASP A 23 19.23 -3.73 9.86
CA ASP A 23 20.27 -3.11 9.01
C ASP A 23 21.60 -2.93 9.76
N VAL A 24 21.56 -2.43 11.00
CA VAL A 24 22.76 -2.29 11.83
C VAL A 24 23.43 -3.64 12.06
N LEU A 25 22.66 -4.67 12.40
CA LEU A 25 23.19 -6.03 12.59
C LEU A 25 23.81 -6.58 11.28
N ALA A 26 23.11 -6.41 10.16
CA ALA A 26 23.58 -6.89 8.86
C ALA A 26 24.91 -6.22 8.44
N ARG A 27 25.05 -4.91 8.68
CA ARG A 27 26.29 -4.16 8.42
C ARG A 27 27.45 -4.61 9.30
N VAL A 28 27.20 -4.91 10.58
CA VAL A 28 28.24 -5.47 11.48
C VAL A 28 28.76 -6.82 10.96
N HIS A 29 27.89 -7.60 10.30
CA HIS A 29 28.27 -8.85 9.66
C HIS A 29 28.87 -8.70 8.25
N GLY A 30 29.08 -7.47 7.77
CA GLY A 30 29.67 -7.20 6.46
C GLY A 30 28.71 -7.40 5.28
N ASN A 31 27.40 -7.47 5.53
CA ASN A 31 26.39 -7.51 4.47
C ASN A 31 26.13 -6.09 3.94
N ASP A 32 26.01 -5.97 2.62
CA ASP A 32 25.58 -4.72 1.98
C ASP A 32 24.05 -4.70 1.91
N THR A 33 23.42 -4.12 2.93
CA THR A 33 21.96 -4.04 3.07
C THR A 33 21.53 -2.64 3.48
N CYS A 34 20.26 -2.33 3.26
CA CYS A 34 19.61 -1.12 3.75
C CYS A 34 18.36 -1.48 4.56
N ALA A 35 17.93 -0.59 5.46
CA ALA A 35 16.70 -0.76 6.23
C ALA A 35 15.45 -1.05 5.36
N GLN A 36 15.41 -0.54 4.13
CA GLN A 36 14.31 -0.79 3.18
C GLN A 36 14.17 -2.28 2.81
N ASP A 37 15.28 -3.01 2.77
CA ASP A 37 15.31 -4.45 2.46
C ASP A 37 14.70 -5.30 3.58
N PHE A 38 14.59 -4.72 4.79
CA PHE A 38 14.03 -5.37 5.97
C PHE A 38 12.58 -4.94 6.27
N MET A 39 11.94 -4.17 5.37
CA MET A 39 10.54 -3.78 5.55
C MET A 39 9.60 -4.97 5.32
N LEU A 40 8.97 -5.43 6.41
CA LEU A 40 8.00 -6.55 6.41
C LEU A 40 6.72 -6.28 5.60
N VAL A 41 6.22 -5.05 5.64
CA VAL A 41 5.07 -4.55 4.88
C VAL A 41 5.57 -3.43 3.97
N GLN A 42 5.51 -3.64 2.66
CA GLN A 42 5.75 -2.55 1.72
C GLN A 42 4.54 -1.62 1.76
N LYS A 43 4.78 -0.30 1.88
CA LYS A 43 3.71 0.67 1.66
C LYS A 43 3.16 0.40 0.26
N PRO A 44 1.83 0.23 0.10
CA PRO A 44 1.26 0.11 -1.23
C PRO A 44 1.71 1.33 -2.01
N ALA A 45 2.43 1.08 -3.11
CA ALA A 45 2.84 2.15 -4.01
C ALA A 45 1.56 2.89 -4.41
N VAL A 46 1.48 4.18 -4.08
CA VAL A 46 0.40 5.02 -4.59
C VAL A 46 0.65 5.09 -6.09
N SER A 47 -0.04 4.26 -6.86
CA SER A 47 -0.06 4.31 -8.32
C SER A 47 -0.74 5.62 -8.70
N VAL A 48 0.07 6.68 -8.85
CA VAL A 48 -0.40 8.02 -9.24
C VAL A 48 -1.16 7.96 -10.58
N ASP A 49 -0.83 7.00 -11.45
CA ASP A 49 -1.55 6.73 -12.70
C ASP A 49 -2.98 6.20 -12.50
N ASP A 50 -3.24 5.38 -11.47
CA ASP A 50 -4.57 4.79 -11.30
C ASP A 50 -5.62 5.83 -10.89
N ALA A 51 -5.24 6.89 -10.19
CA ALA A 51 -6.20 7.89 -9.72
C ALA A 51 -6.80 8.69 -10.88
N ALA A 52 -5.95 9.11 -11.83
CA ALA A 52 -6.37 9.84 -13.02
C ALA A 52 -7.22 8.94 -13.93
N THR A 53 -6.77 7.73 -14.22
CA THR A 53 -7.50 6.77 -15.07
C THR A 53 -8.82 6.34 -14.43
N ARG A 54 -8.86 6.08 -13.13
CA ARG A 54 -10.09 5.72 -12.41
C ARG A 54 -11.08 6.89 -12.35
N SER A 55 -10.60 8.14 -12.23
CA SER A 55 -11.49 9.30 -12.29
C SER A 55 -12.14 9.47 -13.66
N GLN A 56 -11.41 9.25 -14.75
CA GLN A 56 -11.95 9.29 -16.11
C GLN A 56 -13.01 8.21 -16.33
N GLN A 57 -12.73 6.98 -15.89
CA GLN A 57 -13.68 5.86 -15.97
C GLN A 57 -14.97 6.13 -15.18
N LEU A 58 -14.88 6.74 -14.00
CA LEU A 58 -16.05 7.12 -13.21
C LEU A 58 -16.89 8.19 -13.90
N ILE A 59 -16.24 9.20 -14.50
CA ILE A 59 -16.94 10.26 -15.24
C ILE A 59 -17.72 9.67 -16.43
N GLU A 60 -17.11 8.74 -17.18
CA GLU A 60 -17.77 8.06 -18.29
C GLU A 60 -18.99 7.25 -17.84
N LEU A 61 -18.88 6.53 -16.73
CA LEU A 61 -20.01 5.77 -16.15
C LEU A 61 -21.16 6.68 -15.73
N PHE A 62 -20.86 7.80 -15.05
CA PHE A 62 -21.88 8.77 -14.66
C PHE A 62 -22.56 9.41 -15.87
N GLN A 63 -21.80 9.76 -16.91
CA GLN A 63 -22.37 10.31 -18.15
C GLN A 63 -23.25 9.29 -18.88
N ALA A 64 -22.82 8.03 -18.96
CA ALA A 64 -23.60 6.95 -19.56
C ALA A 64 -24.93 6.73 -18.81
N ALA A 65 -24.89 6.72 -17.47
CA ALA A 65 -26.08 6.60 -16.64
C ALA A 65 -27.01 7.82 -16.77
N ALA A 66 -26.45 9.04 -16.80
CA ALA A 66 -27.23 10.27 -16.96
C ALA A 66 -27.98 10.32 -18.31
N ARG A 67 -27.32 9.93 -19.41
CA ARG A 67 -27.98 9.84 -20.73
C ARG A 67 -29.09 8.80 -20.74
N ARG A 68 -28.87 7.68 -20.05
CA ARG A 68 -29.86 6.60 -19.96
C ARG A 68 -31.08 7.01 -19.14
N ASN A 69 -30.91 7.78 -18.07
CA ASN A 69 -32.00 8.37 -17.29
C ASN A 69 -32.71 9.56 -17.96
N ALA A 70 -32.14 10.14 -19.01
CA ALA A 70 -32.75 11.27 -19.74
C ALA A 70 -33.59 10.82 -20.95
N LEU A 71 -33.57 9.53 -21.29
CA LEU A 71 -34.32 8.91 -22.37
C LEU A 71 -35.53 8.08 -21.87
N ASP A 72 -35.64 7.88 -20.56
CA ASP A 72 -36.85 7.45 -19.84
C ASP A 72 -37.63 8.70 -19.37
#